data_AF-A0A929DBM4-F1
#
_entry.id   AF-A0A929DBM4-F1
#
_cell.length_a   1.000
_cell.length_b   1.000
_cell.length_c   1.000
_cell.angle_alpha   90.00
_cell.angle_beta   90.00
_cell.angle_gamma   90.00
#
_symmetry.space_group_name_H-M   'P 1'
#
loop_
_entity.id
_entity.type
_entity.pdbx_description
1 polymer ?
#
loop_
_entity_poly.entity_id
_entity_poly.type
_entity_poly.pdbx_seq_one_letter_code
_entity_poly.pdbx_strand_id
1 'polypeptide(L)'
;MRLAVLADIHGNLPALEAVLADVQQHDIDGIIVAGDLIGGGPHSLEVVRLLRSLGSWMIRGNNEDYFLAYETGATPATWRESYQWAVMRWSYHSLDRETLDFIASLPEQRVVALDGTAPIRVVHGSLQSPSGRLFPDRDPDKLRWFRKAGLLSPDRDPDKLELALEQMNEPVLVCGHTHIPWNQEEDGRLALNPGAVSGPLNGDVRAQYALLTWQDSRWQTEHLAVPYDLDQIRAAFRESGLLAEGGAFARACLLSIETGQNVAGYFVSYVYELAAEAGFEDCDVVPDDVWDRAVATFNWSEYEARRARRRSLARSQSPISNPQVAILTTGGTIAMQHDTAAGGAVPTLGAADFMAALPAGLPELRTEELVNLPSSHFTLETLQTIRERVAALVAEPEVVGVVVTHGTDTLEETAYLLDLTLPGEKPVALTGAMRTASDVGYEGYANLLAAVRVAVAPQARGLGTVAVFNNEIHAARHVTKMHTLSPATFQSPGWGPAGRVEGDAVIIERQPKRHVLPWRGLEPNVGLLKLAVGMEADSLEDALARDVRG
;
A
#
# COMPACT_ATOMS: atom_id res chain seq x y z
N MET A 1 -17.92 6.99 23.57
CA MET A 1 -18.53 5.81 22.94
C MET A 1 -17.90 5.59 21.59
N ARG A 2 -17.73 4.34 21.17
CA ARG A 2 -17.10 3.98 19.91
C ARG A 2 -17.81 2.78 19.26
N LEU A 3 -18.07 2.87 17.97
CA LEU A 3 -18.69 1.80 17.18
C LEU A 3 -17.77 1.40 16.03
N ALA A 4 -17.68 0.11 15.74
CA ALA A 4 -17.10 -0.36 14.49
C ALA A 4 -18.19 -0.47 13.42
N VAL A 5 -17.89 -0.03 12.21
CA VAL A 5 -18.80 -0.05 11.07
C VAL A 5 -18.17 -0.87 9.94
N LEU A 6 -18.83 -1.96 9.57
CA LEU A 6 -18.41 -2.92 8.55
C LEU A 6 -19.44 -2.95 7.43
N ALA A 7 -19.03 -3.25 6.21
CA ALA A 7 -19.91 -3.49 5.06
C ALA A 7 -19.20 -4.42 4.07
N ASP A 8 -19.97 -5.00 3.14
CA ASP A 8 -19.43 -5.66 1.94
C ASP A 8 -18.40 -6.76 2.32
N ILE A 9 -18.85 -7.72 3.13
CA ILE A 9 -18.03 -8.84 3.65
C ILE A 9 -17.99 -9.99 2.65
N HIS A 10 -19.08 -10.19 1.90
CA HIS A 10 -19.12 -11.11 0.75
C HIS A 10 -18.54 -12.49 1.05
N GLY A 11 -18.94 -13.12 2.17
CA GLY A 11 -18.49 -14.47 2.52
C GLY A 11 -16.96 -14.65 2.68
N ASN A 12 -16.21 -13.58 2.96
CA ASN A 12 -14.76 -13.62 3.15
C ASN A 12 -14.40 -13.68 4.65
N LEU A 13 -14.54 -14.87 5.24
CA LEU A 13 -14.26 -15.09 6.66
C LEU A 13 -12.85 -14.64 7.11
N PRO A 14 -11.74 -14.95 6.40
CA PRO A 14 -10.40 -14.49 6.80
C PRO A 14 -10.28 -12.97 6.92
N ALA A 15 -10.93 -12.22 6.03
CA ALA A 15 -10.96 -10.77 6.10
C ALA A 15 -11.78 -10.26 7.30
N LEU A 16 -12.93 -10.87 7.55
CA LEU A 16 -13.76 -10.55 8.71
C LEU A 16 -13.04 -10.84 10.03
N GLU A 17 -12.40 -12.00 10.16
CA GLU A 17 -11.64 -12.37 11.35
C GLU A 17 -10.51 -11.38 11.63
N ALA A 18 -9.79 -10.94 10.59
CA ALA A 18 -8.75 -9.93 10.72
C ALA A 18 -9.31 -8.57 11.19
N VAL A 19 -10.44 -8.13 10.62
CA VAL A 19 -11.12 -6.90 11.07
C VAL A 19 -11.57 -7.03 12.53
N LEU A 20 -12.18 -8.15 12.92
CA LEU A 20 -12.63 -8.36 14.29
C LEU A 20 -11.48 -8.40 15.29
N ALA A 21 -10.33 -8.97 14.92
CA ALA A 21 -9.12 -8.96 15.74
C ALA A 21 -8.54 -7.55 15.92
N ASP A 22 -8.65 -6.69 14.90
CA ASP A 22 -8.27 -5.27 15.01
C ASP A 22 -9.29 -4.50 15.87
N VAL A 23 -10.59 -4.69 15.62
CA VAL A 23 -11.70 -4.06 16.37
C VAL A 23 -11.60 -4.32 17.88
N GLN A 24 -11.14 -5.49 18.30
CA GLN A 24 -10.91 -5.82 19.72
C GLN A 24 -9.89 -4.92 20.41
N GLN A 25 -9.03 -4.23 19.66
CA GLN A 25 -8.00 -3.33 20.21
C GLN A 25 -8.53 -1.92 20.48
N HIS A 26 -9.74 -1.59 20.03
CA HIS A 26 -10.25 -0.21 20.00
C HIS A 26 -11.30 0.11 21.09
N ASP A 27 -11.57 -0.80 22.02
CA ASP A 27 -12.57 -0.62 23.11
C ASP A 27 -13.93 -0.12 22.57
N ILE A 28 -14.57 -0.96 21.76
CA ILE A 28 -15.83 -0.63 21.09
C ILE A 28 -17.06 -0.99 21.94
N ASP A 29 -18.09 -0.16 21.85
CA ASP A 29 -19.41 -0.39 22.48
C ASP A 29 -20.34 -1.26 21.61
N GLY A 30 -20.01 -1.44 20.33
CA GLY A 30 -20.77 -2.32 19.44
C GLY A 30 -20.36 -2.25 17.97
N ILE A 31 -20.98 -3.10 17.17
CA ILE A 31 -20.65 -3.31 15.75
C ILE A 31 -21.90 -3.06 14.90
N ILE A 32 -21.77 -2.21 13.88
CA ILE A 32 -22.74 -2.00 12.81
C ILE A 32 -22.26 -2.75 11.57
N VAL A 33 -23.15 -3.54 10.95
CA VAL A 33 -22.91 -4.19 9.66
C VAL A 33 -23.92 -3.68 8.64
N ALA A 34 -23.44 -2.92 7.66
CA ALA A 34 -24.24 -2.22 6.66
C ALA A 34 -24.53 -3.06 5.39
N GLY A 35 -24.86 -4.35 5.56
CA GLY A 35 -25.28 -5.24 4.48
C GLY A 35 -24.15 -5.92 3.68
N ASP A 36 -24.56 -6.78 2.74
CA ASP A 36 -23.71 -7.61 1.88
C ASP A 36 -22.75 -8.51 2.69
N LEU A 37 -23.36 -9.33 3.54
CA LEU A 37 -22.70 -10.33 4.38
C LEU A 37 -22.32 -11.56 3.55
N ILE A 38 -23.19 -11.93 2.61
CA ILE A 38 -23.11 -13.16 1.80
C ILE A 38 -22.82 -12.88 0.32
N GLY A 39 -22.50 -13.94 -0.41
CA GLY A 39 -22.24 -13.87 -1.85
C GLY A 39 -20.79 -13.50 -2.17
N GLY A 40 -20.30 -13.85 -3.36
CA GLY A 40 -18.94 -13.53 -3.81
C GLY A 40 -17.83 -14.44 -3.26
N GLY A 41 -17.82 -14.73 -1.94
CA GLY A 41 -16.83 -15.57 -1.26
C GLY A 41 -17.38 -16.89 -0.69
N PRO A 42 -16.49 -17.85 -0.34
CA PRO A 42 -16.88 -19.23 -0.04
C PRO A 42 -17.49 -19.46 1.35
N HIS A 43 -17.39 -18.49 2.28
CA HIS A 43 -17.72 -18.69 3.70
C HIS A 43 -18.96 -17.90 4.16
N SER A 44 -20.00 -17.83 3.32
CA SER A 44 -21.21 -17.05 3.63
C SER A 44 -21.89 -17.53 4.93
N LEU A 45 -21.93 -18.84 5.17
CA LEU A 45 -22.54 -19.43 6.38
C LEU A 45 -21.79 -19.03 7.65
N GLU A 46 -20.47 -19.16 7.64
CA GLU A 46 -19.59 -18.87 8.78
C GLU A 46 -19.61 -17.38 9.12
N VAL A 47 -19.57 -16.51 8.10
CA VAL A 47 -19.67 -15.05 8.28
C VAL A 47 -20.94 -14.66 9.02
N VAL A 48 -22.10 -15.15 8.57
CA VAL A 48 -23.38 -14.80 9.19
C VAL A 48 -23.47 -15.33 10.62
N ARG A 49 -23.03 -16.56 10.88
CA ARG A 49 -23.00 -17.14 12.22
C ARG A 49 -22.09 -16.37 13.17
N LEU A 50 -20.90 -15.97 12.70
CA LEU A 50 -19.95 -15.20 13.49
C LEU A 50 -20.54 -13.84 13.88
N LEU A 51 -21.05 -13.08 12.92
CA LEU A 51 -21.65 -11.76 13.18
C LEU A 51 -22.88 -11.83 14.09
N ARG A 52 -23.70 -12.87 13.93
CA ARG A 52 -24.84 -13.12 14.82
C ARG A 52 -24.40 -13.38 16.26
N SER A 53 -23.29 -14.10 16.47
CA SER A 53 -22.79 -14.38 17.82
C SER A 53 -22.27 -13.15 18.56
N LEU A 54 -21.88 -12.09 17.82
CA LEU A 54 -21.39 -10.82 18.36
C LEU A 54 -22.51 -9.85 18.77
N GLY A 55 -23.78 -10.14 18.44
CA GLY A 55 -24.90 -9.25 18.74
C GLY A 55 -24.89 -7.94 17.93
N SER A 56 -24.26 -7.94 16.75
CA SER A 56 -24.12 -6.77 15.89
C SER A 56 -25.46 -6.19 15.41
N TRP A 57 -25.53 -4.87 15.20
CA TRP A 57 -26.63 -4.25 14.48
C TRP A 57 -26.45 -4.45 12.98
N MET A 58 -27.24 -5.34 12.41
CA MET A 58 -27.12 -5.73 11.01
C MET A 58 -28.36 -5.31 10.22
N ILE A 59 -28.14 -4.98 8.95
CA ILE A 59 -29.16 -4.79 7.93
C ILE A 59 -28.87 -5.71 6.73
N ARG A 60 -29.85 -5.86 5.84
CA ARG A 60 -29.65 -6.52 4.53
C ARG A 60 -29.00 -5.58 3.53
N GLY A 61 -28.20 -6.13 2.64
CA GLY A 61 -27.75 -5.53 1.39
C GLY A 61 -28.42 -6.18 0.18
N ASN A 62 -27.97 -5.82 -1.02
CA ASN A 62 -28.58 -6.33 -2.24
C ASN A 62 -28.31 -7.83 -2.44
N ASN A 63 -27.19 -8.35 -1.94
CA ASN A 63 -26.90 -9.79 -2.01
C ASN A 63 -27.90 -10.61 -1.19
N GLU A 64 -28.23 -10.16 0.03
CA GLU A 64 -29.27 -10.80 0.83
C GLU A 64 -30.63 -10.79 0.13
N ASP A 65 -31.01 -9.66 -0.49
CA ASP A 65 -32.28 -9.55 -1.21
C ASP A 65 -32.33 -10.48 -2.45
N TYR A 66 -31.22 -10.68 -3.16
CA TYR A 66 -31.15 -11.67 -4.25
C TYR A 66 -31.46 -13.09 -3.77
N PHE A 67 -30.96 -13.47 -2.59
CA PHE A 67 -31.15 -14.82 -2.05
C PHE A 67 -32.58 -15.02 -1.55
N LEU A 68 -33.20 -14.00 -0.95
CA LEU A 68 -34.60 -14.02 -0.55
C LEU A 68 -35.54 -14.09 -1.76
N ALA A 69 -35.21 -13.39 -2.84
CA ALA A 69 -35.94 -13.50 -4.10
C ALA A 69 -35.82 -14.92 -4.69
N TYR A 70 -34.63 -15.52 -4.63
CA TYR A 70 -34.39 -16.89 -5.11
C TYR A 70 -35.19 -17.94 -4.31
N GLU A 71 -35.17 -17.83 -2.98
CA GLU A 71 -35.90 -18.67 -2.02
C GLU A 71 -37.42 -18.67 -2.29
N THR A 72 -37.98 -17.48 -2.48
CA THR A 72 -39.44 -17.30 -2.71
C THR A 72 -39.86 -17.67 -4.13
N GLY A 73 -38.89 -17.94 -5.02
CA GLY A 73 -39.14 -18.20 -6.44
C GLY A 73 -39.56 -16.95 -7.23
N ALA A 74 -39.33 -15.76 -6.69
CA ALA A 74 -39.60 -14.49 -7.34
C ALA A 74 -38.59 -14.16 -8.46
N THR A 75 -37.50 -14.91 -8.57
CA THR A 75 -36.47 -14.73 -9.59
C THR A 75 -36.82 -15.39 -10.94
N PRO A 76 -36.36 -14.85 -12.07
CA PRO A 76 -36.47 -15.49 -13.37
C PRO A 76 -35.88 -16.90 -13.41
N ALA A 77 -36.39 -17.76 -14.30
CA ALA A 77 -35.89 -19.14 -14.48
C ALA A 77 -34.38 -19.17 -14.81
N THR A 78 -33.88 -18.17 -15.53
CA THR A 78 -32.47 -18.03 -15.91
C THR A 78 -31.53 -17.93 -14.71
N TRP A 79 -32.00 -17.49 -13.55
CA TRP A 79 -31.20 -17.50 -12.31
C TRP A 79 -30.90 -18.91 -11.83
N ARG A 80 -31.71 -19.91 -12.20
CA ARG A 80 -31.50 -21.33 -11.88
C ARG A 80 -30.57 -22.04 -12.87
N GLU A 81 -30.50 -21.53 -14.10
CA GLU A 81 -29.92 -22.26 -15.24
C GLU A 81 -28.62 -21.62 -15.76
N SER A 82 -28.53 -20.29 -15.84
CA SER A 82 -27.41 -19.60 -16.51
C SER A 82 -26.13 -19.57 -15.67
N TYR A 83 -24.97 -19.59 -16.33
CA TYR A 83 -23.65 -19.45 -15.70
C TYR A 83 -23.46 -18.13 -14.94
N GLN A 84 -24.14 -17.05 -15.36
CA GLN A 84 -24.08 -15.74 -14.71
C GLN A 84 -24.45 -15.78 -13.22
N TRP A 85 -25.37 -16.66 -12.87
CA TRP A 85 -25.91 -16.77 -11.52
C TRP A 85 -25.27 -17.91 -10.71
N ALA A 86 -24.28 -18.61 -11.26
CA ALA A 86 -23.68 -19.80 -10.64
C ALA A 86 -23.06 -19.50 -9.26
N VAL A 87 -22.36 -18.37 -9.11
CA VAL A 87 -21.80 -17.98 -7.79
C VAL A 87 -22.89 -17.74 -6.76
N MET A 88 -23.99 -17.08 -7.14
CA MET A 88 -25.11 -16.82 -6.23
C MET A 88 -25.83 -18.12 -5.86
N ARG A 89 -26.08 -19.01 -6.82
CA ARG A 89 -26.68 -20.32 -6.56
C ARG A 89 -25.81 -21.17 -5.64
N TRP A 90 -24.52 -21.27 -5.94
CA TRP A 90 -23.56 -22.01 -5.12
C TRP A 90 -23.57 -21.49 -3.68
N SER A 91 -23.54 -20.15 -3.54
CA SER A 91 -23.54 -19.49 -2.23
C SER A 91 -24.86 -19.68 -1.49
N TYR A 92 -26.00 -19.68 -2.18
CA TYR A 92 -27.30 -19.98 -1.57
C TYR A 92 -27.34 -21.43 -1.06
N HIS A 93 -26.83 -22.38 -1.85
CA HIS A 93 -26.82 -23.80 -1.47
C HIS A 93 -25.83 -24.15 -0.35
N SER A 94 -24.89 -23.26 -0.02
CA SER A 94 -24.00 -23.42 1.14
C SER A 94 -24.61 -22.91 2.45
N LEU A 95 -25.77 -22.23 2.41
CA LEU A 95 -26.48 -21.77 3.60
C LEU A 95 -27.45 -22.83 4.12
N ASP A 96 -27.57 -22.90 5.45
CA ASP A 96 -28.62 -23.70 6.10
C ASP A 96 -29.91 -22.90 6.29
N ARG A 97 -30.98 -23.61 6.64
CA ARG A 97 -32.30 -22.99 6.81
C ARG A 97 -32.32 -21.94 7.91
N GLU A 98 -31.63 -22.18 9.02
CA GLU A 98 -31.56 -21.24 10.14
C GLU A 98 -30.92 -19.91 9.72
N THR A 99 -29.87 -19.97 8.90
CA THR A 99 -29.18 -18.80 8.39
C THR A 99 -30.03 -18.02 7.42
N LEU A 100 -30.76 -18.69 6.53
CA LEU A 100 -31.73 -18.06 5.63
C LEU A 100 -32.86 -17.37 6.38
N ASP A 101 -33.44 -18.03 7.38
CA ASP A 101 -34.49 -17.45 8.23
C ASP A 101 -33.97 -16.23 9.01
N PHE A 102 -32.70 -16.29 9.46
CA PHE A 102 -32.04 -15.16 10.09
C PHE A 102 -31.86 -13.97 9.12
N ILE A 103 -31.33 -14.21 7.92
CA ILE A 103 -31.19 -13.18 6.88
C ILE A 103 -32.54 -12.56 6.55
N ALA A 104 -33.61 -13.37 6.42
CA ALA A 104 -34.96 -12.89 6.17
C ALA A 104 -35.49 -11.98 7.29
N SER A 105 -35.04 -12.20 8.53
CA SER A 105 -35.42 -11.38 9.70
C SER A 105 -34.69 -10.04 9.79
N LEU A 106 -33.59 -9.86 9.07
CA LEU A 106 -32.83 -8.61 9.07
C LEU A 106 -33.64 -7.51 8.39
N PRO A 107 -33.66 -6.29 8.96
CA PRO A 107 -34.31 -5.15 8.32
C PRO A 107 -33.48 -4.66 7.13
N GLU A 108 -34.14 -4.03 6.15
CA GLU A 108 -33.47 -3.37 5.02
C GLU A 108 -32.66 -2.14 5.48
N GLN A 109 -33.17 -1.42 6.49
CA GLN A 109 -32.55 -0.22 7.04
C GLN A 109 -32.77 -0.17 8.55
N ARG A 110 -31.88 0.51 9.28
CA ARG A 110 -31.97 0.63 10.75
C ARG A 110 -31.53 1.99 11.25
N VAL A 111 -32.08 2.41 12.39
CA VAL A 111 -31.51 3.49 13.20
C VAL A 111 -30.81 2.86 14.41
N VAL A 112 -29.53 3.18 14.58
CA VAL A 112 -28.73 2.80 15.74
C VAL A 112 -28.59 4.03 16.64
N ALA A 113 -29.02 3.91 17.89
CA ALA A 113 -28.97 4.99 18.87
C ALA A 113 -28.51 4.42 20.21
N LEU A 114 -27.44 4.99 20.76
CA LEU A 114 -26.93 4.68 22.09
C LEU A 114 -27.24 5.86 23.02
N ASP A 115 -27.47 5.56 24.30
CA ASP A 115 -27.81 6.58 25.30
C ASP A 115 -26.77 7.71 25.32
N GLY A 116 -27.23 8.96 25.20
CA GLY A 116 -26.36 10.14 25.21
C GLY A 116 -25.60 10.40 23.90
N THR A 117 -25.94 9.71 22.80
CA THR A 117 -25.35 9.93 21.48
C THR A 117 -26.40 10.31 20.44
N ALA A 118 -25.96 10.91 19.34
CA ALA A 118 -26.85 11.18 18.21
C ALA A 118 -27.17 9.89 17.42
N PRO A 119 -28.39 9.71 16.91
CA PRO A 119 -28.77 8.50 16.18
C PRO A 119 -28.07 8.41 14.82
N ILE A 120 -27.83 7.19 14.36
CA ILE A 120 -27.18 6.87 13.08
C ILE A 120 -28.17 6.10 12.21
N ARG A 121 -28.45 6.62 11.02
CA ARG A 121 -29.19 5.92 9.95
C ARG A 121 -28.24 4.99 9.21
N VAL A 122 -28.59 3.71 9.11
CA VAL A 122 -27.81 2.69 8.39
C VAL A 122 -28.63 2.15 7.22
N VAL A 123 -28.06 2.24 6.02
CA VAL A 123 -28.57 1.69 4.76
C VAL A 123 -27.44 0.94 4.05
N HIS A 124 -27.74 0.05 3.11
CA HIS A 124 -26.69 -0.57 2.31
C HIS A 124 -26.28 0.31 1.12
N GLY A 125 -27.19 0.60 0.19
CA GLY A 125 -26.90 1.47 -0.97
C GLY A 125 -27.29 2.93 -0.74
N SER A 126 -28.58 3.20 -0.91
CA SER A 126 -29.22 4.49 -0.61
C SER A 126 -30.49 4.29 0.24
N LEU A 127 -31.13 5.38 0.64
CA LEU A 127 -32.40 5.35 1.38
C LEU A 127 -33.57 4.74 0.59
N GLN A 128 -33.47 4.65 -0.74
CA GLN A 128 -34.53 4.17 -1.62
C GLN A 128 -34.23 2.78 -2.19
N SER A 129 -32.97 2.36 -2.21
CA SER A 129 -32.57 1.09 -2.82
C SER A 129 -31.26 0.58 -2.24
N PRO A 130 -31.17 -0.72 -1.88
CA PRO A 130 -29.91 -1.34 -1.47
C PRO A 130 -28.86 -1.34 -2.59
N SER A 131 -29.26 -1.27 -3.87
CA SER A 131 -28.35 -1.14 -5.01
C SER A 131 -28.11 0.33 -5.43
N GLY A 132 -28.64 1.29 -4.68
CA GLY A 132 -28.41 2.71 -4.88
C GLY A 132 -26.95 3.07 -4.61
N ARG A 133 -26.37 3.98 -5.39
CA ARG A 133 -24.98 4.42 -5.20
C ARG A 133 -24.96 5.84 -4.65
N LEU A 134 -24.34 6.01 -3.49
CA LEU A 134 -24.05 7.32 -2.92
C LEU A 134 -22.56 7.65 -3.10
N PHE A 135 -22.27 8.92 -3.37
CA PHE A 135 -20.92 9.41 -3.63
C PHE A 135 -20.65 10.68 -2.82
N PRO A 136 -19.39 10.91 -2.38
CA PRO A 136 -18.97 12.18 -1.80
C PRO A 136 -18.77 13.20 -2.93
N ASP A 137 -19.83 13.93 -3.30
CA ASP A 137 -19.83 14.82 -4.47
C ASP A 137 -18.85 16.00 -4.38
N ARG A 138 -18.25 16.24 -3.20
CA ARG A 138 -17.25 17.30 -2.96
C ARG A 138 -15.81 16.79 -2.81
N ASP A 139 -15.57 15.48 -2.94
CA ASP A 139 -14.24 14.88 -2.81
C ASP A 139 -13.71 14.39 -4.18
N PRO A 140 -12.93 15.22 -4.92
CA PRO A 140 -12.45 14.85 -6.24
C PRO A 140 -11.50 13.64 -6.24
N ASP A 141 -10.80 13.39 -5.13
CA ASP A 141 -9.87 12.26 -5.02
C ASP A 141 -10.63 10.94 -4.92
N LYS A 142 -11.74 10.92 -4.16
CA LYS A 142 -12.63 9.76 -4.09
C LYS A 142 -13.38 9.55 -5.40
N LEU A 143 -13.89 10.61 -6.03
CA LEU A 143 -14.56 10.53 -7.34
C LEU A 143 -13.65 9.94 -8.42
N ARG A 144 -12.34 10.21 -8.38
CA ARG A 144 -11.37 9.56 -9.27
C ARG A 144 -11.32 8.05 -9.08
N TRP A 145 -11.42 7.55 -7.85
CA TRP A 145 -11.48 6.10 -7.59
C TRP A 145 -12.79 5.47 -8.07
N PHE A 146 -13.94 6.13 -7.85
CA PHE A 146 -15.22 5.65 -8.38
C PHE A 146 -15.23 5.56 -9.90
N ARG A 147 -14.70 6.58 -10.58
CA ARG A 147 -14.53 6.57 -12.05
C ARG A 147 -13.61 5.46 -12.50
N LYS A 148 -12.46 5.33 -11.82
CA LYS A 148 -11.50 4.27 -12.11
C LYS A 148 -12.11 2.88 -11.92
N ALA A 149 -12.98 2.68 -10.93
CA ALA A 149 -13.68 1.43 -10.62
C ALA A 149 -14.88 1.13 -11.54
N GLY A 150 -15.20 2.02 -12.48
CA GLY A 150 -16.38 1.89 -13.36
C GLY A 150 -17.72 2.11 -12.64
N LEU A 151 -17.72 2.68 -11.43
CA LEU A 151 -18.92 2.94 -10.65
C LEU A 151 -19.57 4.29 -10.97
N LEU A 152 -18.78 5.22 -11.50
CA LEU A 152 -19.19 6.55 -11.95
C LEU A 152 -18.64 6.81 -13.36
N SER A 153 -19.46 7.33 -14.26
CA SER A 153 -19.00 7.63 -15.63
C SER A 153 -17.94 8.75 -15.63
N PRO A 154 -16.95 8.71 -16.56
CA PRO A 154 -15.90 9.73 -16.63
C PRO A 154 -16.42 11.16 -16.79
N ASP A 155 -17.49 11.32 -17.57
CA ASP A 155 -18.03 12.62 -17.98
C ASP A 155 -19.27 13.06 -17.18
N ARG A 156 -19.63 12.31 -16.13
CA ARG A 156 -20.79 12.61 -15.29
C ARG A 156 -20.36 12.93 -13.87
N ASP A 157 -20.93 14.00 -13.32
CA ASP A 157 -20.86 14.28 -11.90
C ASP A 157 -21.96 13.51 -11.15
N PRO A 158 -21.69 13.03 -9.93
CA PRO A 158 -22.69 12.32 -9.14
C PRO A 158 -23.82 13.26 -8.73
N ASP A 159 -24.96 12.68 -8.36
CA ASP A 159 -26.05 13.44 -7.75
C ASP A 159 -25.57 14.04 -6.41
N LYS A 160 -26.17 15.17 -6.02
CA LYS A 160 -25.78 15.88 -4.80
C LYS A 160 -26.10 15.06 -3.55
N LEU A 161 -25.10 14.87 -2.69
CA LEU A 161 -25.26 14.09 -1.45
C LEU A 161 -26.28 14.73 -0.49
N GLU A 162 -26.36 16.06 -0.48
CA GLU A 162 -27.37 16.85 0.25
C GLU A 162 -28.79 16.34 -0.01
N LEU A 163 -29.15 16.05 -1.27
CA LEU A 163 -30.49 15.55 -1.65
C LEU A 163 -30.80 14.17 -1.05
N ALA A 164 -29.78 13.33 -0.84
CA ALA A 164 -29.95 12.06 -0.15
C ALA A 164 -30.12 12.30 1.36
N LEU A 165 -29.34 13.23 1.93
CA LEU A 165 -29.40 13.56 3.35
C LEU A 165 -30.73 14.21 3.75
N GLU A 166 -31.33 15.06 2.91
CA GLU A 166 -32.64 15.70 3.16
C GLU A 166 -33.78 14.69 3.40
N GLN A 167 -33.61 13.44 2.95
CA GLN A 167 -34.64 12.39 3.05
C GLN A 167 -34.62 11.65 4.39
N MET A 168 -33.72 12.01 5.30
CA MET A 168 -33.64 11.44 6.65
C MET A 168 -33.65 12.52 7.73
N ASN A 169 -34.00 12.12 8.95
CA ASN A 169 -34.01 13.01 10.13
C ASN A 169 -32.75 12.87 10.99
N GLU A 170 -32.08 11.72 10.90
CA GLU A 170 -30.87 11.45 11.69
C GLU A 170 -29.72 12.35 11.22
N PRO A 171 -28.77 12.72 12.11
CA PRO A 171 -27.62 13.52 11.73
C PRO A 171 -26.48 12.72 11.10
N VAL A 172 -26.54 11.38 11.10
CA VAL A 172 -25.49 10.52 10.53
C VAL A 172 -26.10 9.48 9.59
N LEU A 173 -25.52 9.33 8.40
CA LEU A 173 -25.81 8.30 7.41
C LEU A 173 -24.59 7.37 7.26
N VAL A 174 -24.80 6.07 7.43
CA VAL A 174 -23.86 5.02 7.07
C VAL A 174 -24.41 4.27 5.86
N CYS A 175 -23.57 4.12 4.82
CA CYS A 175 -23.83 3.33 3.62
C CYS A 175 -22.68 2.36 3.31
N GLY A 176 -22.89 1.44 2.37
CA GLY A 176 -21.95 0.44 1.82
C GLY A 176 -22.04 0.40 0.29
N HIS A 177 -22.05 -0.79 -0.31
CA HIS A 177 -22.34 -1.10 -1.72
C HIS A 177 -21.27 -0.66 -2.75
N THR A 178 -20.58 0.46 -2.51
CA THR A 178 -19.62 1.04 -3.46
C THR A 178 -18.15 0.70 -3.16
N HIS A 179 -17.89 0.02 -2.03
CA HIS A 179 -16.59 -0.56 -1.66
C HIS A 179 -15.40 0.42 -1.55
N ILE A 180 -15.64 1.73 -1.58
CA ILE A 180 -14.59 2.76 -1.47
C ILE A 180 -14.89 3.58 -0.22
N PRO A 181 -13.96 3.66 0.74
CA PRO A 181 -14.17 4.37 1.99
C PRO A 181 -14.18 5.88 1.76
N TRP A 182 -15.17 6.57 2.33
CA TRP A 182 -15.26 8.03 2.34
C TRP A 182 -16.13 8.50 3.50
N ASN A 183 -15.98 9.77 3.85
CA ASN A 183 -16.93 10.51 4.68
C ASN A 183 -17.03 11.94 4.19
N GLN A 184 -18.20 12.55 4.29
CA GLN A 184 -18.46 13.94 3.94
C GLN A 184 -19.41 14.54 4.96
N GLU A 185 -19.10 15.75 5.42
CA GLU A 185 -20.01 16.56 6.22
C GLU A 185 -20.76 17.54 5.31
N GLU A 186 -22.08 17.63 5.48
CA GLU A 186 -22.97 18.50 4.72
C GLU A 186 -24.03 19.06 5.66
N ASP A 187 -24.13 20.39 5.79
CA ASP A 187 -25.08 21.08 6.67
C ASP A 187 -25.21 20.50 8.10
N GLY A 188 -24.06 20.15 8.68
CA GLY A 188 -23.98 19.58 10.03
C GLY A 188 -24.40 18.11 10.14
N ARG A 189 -24.63 17.44 9.01
CA ARG A 189 -24.87 15.99 8.93
C ARG A 189 -23.62 15.28 8.38
N LEU A 190 -23.35 14.09 8.90
CA LEU A 190 -22.24 13.26 8.48
C LEU A 190 -22.76 12.10 7.63
N ALA A 191 -22.20 11.91 6.43
CA ALA A 191 -22.40 10.70 5.65
C ALA A 191 -21.07 9.96 5.51
N LEU A 192 -21.10 8.63 5.57
CA LEU A 192 -19.90 7.81 5.36
C LEU A 192 -20.19 6.47 4.71
N ASN A 193 -19.15 5.94 4.08
CA ASN A 193 -19.00 4.57 3.66
C ASN A 193 -17.73 4.00 4.32
N PRO A 194 -17.80 2.84 5.02
CA PRO A 194 -16.65 2.31 5.74
C PRO A 194 -15.59 1.68 4.80
N GLY A 195 -15.88 1.58 3.51
CA GLY A 195 -15.16 0.74 2.56
C GLY A 195 -15.78 -0.65 2.52
N ALA A 196 -14.99 -1.64 2.11
CA ALA A 196 -15.42 -3.03 2.09
C ALA A 196 -14.47 -3.92 2.89
N VAL A 197 -15.03 -4.81 3.70
CA VAL A 197 -14.25 -5.86 4.37
C VAL A 197 -13.65 -6.80 3.32
N SER A 198 -14.36 -7.06 2.23
CA SER A 198 -13.89 -7.89 1.11
C SER A 198 -13.97 -7.16 -0.23
N GLY A 199 -12.88 -7.22 -1.00
CA GLY A 199 -12.82 -6.63 -2.34
C GLY A 199 -13.00 -5.11 -2.39
N PRO A 200 -12.26 -4.30 -1.60
CA PRO A 200 -12.28 -2.84 -1.76
C PRO A 200 -11.84 -2.44 -3.17
N LEU A 201 -12.39 -1.34 -3.69
CA LEU A 201 -12.21 -0.95 -5.10
C LEU A 201 -11.26 0.25 -5.31
N ASN A 202 -10.51 0.59 -4.26
CA ASN A 202 -9.55 1.69 -4.24
C ASN A 202 -8.10 1.25 -4.45
N GLY A 203 -7.87 0.04 -4.94
CA GLY A 203 -6.52 -0.50 -5.15
C GLY A 203 -5.77 -0.90 -3.87
N ASP A 204 -6.38 -0.83 -2.70
CA ASP A 204 -5.91 -1.55 -1.52
C ASP A 204 -6.45 -2.99 -1.55
N VAL A 205 -5.78 -3.94 -0.91
CA VAL A 205 -6.26 -5.34 -0.78
C VAL A 205 -6.60 -5.70 0.66
N ARG A 206 -6.27 -4.83 1.61
CA ARG A 206 -6.58 -4.98 3.02
C ARG A 206 -8.08 -4.86 3.25
N ALA A 207 -8.59 -5.53 4.28
CA ALA A 207 -9.97 -5.41 4.68
C ALA A 207 -10.21 -4.01 5.27
N GLN A 208 -11.25 -3.31 4.81
CA GLN A 208 -11.53 -1.92 5.22
C GLN A 208 -12.78 -1.85 6.08
N TYR A 209 -12.71 -1.02 7.12
CA TYR A 209 -13.83 -0.72 8.00
C TYR A 209 -13.68 0.71 8.56
N ALA A 210 -14.67 1.21 9.27
CA ALA A 210 -14.57 2.50 9.96
C ALA A 210 -14.83 2.39 11.47
N LEU A 211 -14.17 3.25 12.24
CA LEU A 211 -14.52 3.55 13.62
C LEU A 211 -15.30 4.86 13.66
N LEU A 212 -16.45 4.81 14.35
CA LEU A 212 -17.21 5.99 14.72
C LEU A 212 -16.97 6.27 16.21
N THR A 213 -16.34 7.40 16.52
CA THR A 213 -16.09 7.83 17.90
C THR A 213 -16.98 9.02 18.24
N TRP A 214 -17.77 8.91 19.32
CA TRP A 214 -18.56 10.00 19.86
C TRP A 214 -17.69 10.91 20.73
N GLN A 215 -17.48 12.14 20.30
CA GLN A 215 -16.70 13.15 21.01
C GLN A 215 -17.27 14.54 20.73
N ASP A 216 -17.31 15.41 21.73
CA ASP A 216 -17.78 16.81 21.61
C ASP A 216 -19.19 16.93 21.00
N SER A 217 -20.09 16.03 21.39
CA SER A 217 -21.49 15.96 20.89
C SER A 217 -21.61 15.71 19.38
N ARG A 218 -20.61 15.09 18.76
CA ARG A 218 -20.63 14.67 17.36
C ARG A 218 -19.95 13.32 17.16
N TRP A 219 -20.30 12.65 16.07
CA TRP A 219 -19.60 11.46 15.61
C TRP A 219 -18.41 11.86 14.74
N GLN A 220 -17.25 11.24 14.99
CA GLN A 220 -16.05 11.38 14.17
C GLN A 220 -15.72 10.03 13.53
N THR A 221 -15.33 10.06 12.26
CA THR A 221 -15.02 8.86 11.47
C THR A 221 -13.51 8.69 11.32
N GLU A 222 -13.03 7.47 11.54
CA GLU A 222 -11.70 7.03 11.17
C GLU A 222 -11.83 5.79 10.27
N HIS A 223 -11.22 5.80 9.10
CA HIS A 223 -11.18 4.63 8.21
C HIS A 223 -9.90 3.83 8.45
N LEU A 224 -10.04 2.52 8.65
CA LEU A 224 -8.94 1.61 8.89
C LEU A 224 -8.85 0.56 7.79
N ALA A 225 -7.65 0.03 7.61
CA ALA A 225 -7.35 -0.99 6.61
C ALA A 225 -6.41 -2.06 7.19
N VAL A 226 -6.94 -3.27 7.37
CA VAL A 226 -6.30 -4.36 8.10
C VAL A 226 -5.81 -5.45 7.13
N PRO A 227 -4.53 -5.85 7.20
CA PRO A 227 -4.04 -6.96 6.39
C PRO A 227 -4.66 -8.29 6.85
N TYR A 228 -4.92 -9.18 5.90
CA TYR A 228 -5.37 -10.55 6.14
C TYR A 228 -4.73 -11.50 5.13
N ASP A 229 -4.84 -12.81 5.37
CA ASP A 229 -4.17 -13.82 4.55
C ASP A 229 -4.91 -14.04 3.21
N LEU A 230 -4.37 -13.43 2.15
CA LEU A 230 -4.85 -13.61 0.78
C LEU A 230 -4.59 -15.02 0.23
N ASP A 231 -3.59 -15.74 0.74
CA ASP A 231 -3.33 -17.12 0.33
C ASP A 231 -4.39 -18.06 0.97
N GLN A 232 -4.86 -17.77 2.19
CA GLN A 232 -5.95 -18.48 2.85
C GLN A 232 -7.29 -18.34 2.09
N ILE A 233 -7.70 -17.12 1.74
CA ILE A 233 -8.95 -16.93 0.96
C ILE A 233 -8.84 -17.59 -0.43
N ARG A 234 -7.67 -17.52 -1.08
CA ARG A 234 -7.45 -18.20 -2.37
C ARG A 234 -7.60 -19.72 -2.24
N ALA A 235 -7.05 -20.32 -1.18
CA ALA A 235 -7.20 -21.75 -0.91
C ALA A 235 -8.68 -22.09 -0.73
N ALA A 236 -9.40 -21.32 0.08
CA ALA A 236 -10.83 -21.54 0.31
C ALA A 236 -11.68 -21.47 -0.98
N PHE A 237 -11.41 -20.52 -1.88
CA PHE A 237 -12.07 -20.46 -3.20
C PHE A 237 -11.87 -21.74 -4.03
N ARG A 238 -10.70 -22.40 -3.90
CA ARG A 238 -10.39 -23.65 -4.61
C ARG A 238 -11.00 -24.87 -3.92
N GLU A 239 -10.83 -24.97 -2.61
CA GLU A 239 -11.18 -26.15 -1.81
C GLU A 239 -12.68 -26.31 -1.61
N SER A 240 -13.42 -25.18 -1.54
CA SER A 240 -14.89 -25.18 -1.43
C SER A 240 -15.60 -25.65 -2.72
N GLY A 241 -14.90 -25.68 -3.86
CA GLY A 241 -15.49 -25.93 -5.17
C GLY A 241 -16.14 -24.69 -5.82
N LEU A 242 -16.16 -23.53 -5.15
CA LEU A 242 -16.74 -22.30 -5.69
C LEU A 242 -16.10 -21.89 -7.03
N LEU A 243 -14.78 -22.02 -7.19
CA LEU A 243 -14.14 -21.74 -8.48
C LEU A 243 -14.55 -22.70 -9.59
N ALA A 244 -14.85 -23.96 -9.26
CA ALA A 244 -15.24 -24.96 -10.23
C ALA A 244 -16.69 -24.74 -10.71
N GLU A 245 -17.61 -24.43 -9.78
CA GLU A 245 -19.03 -24.22 -10.11
C GLU A 245 -19.34 -22.79 -10.57
N GLY A 246 -18.78 -21.79 -9.89
CA GLY A 246 -18.99 -20.37 -10.19
C GLY A 246 -18.18 -19.84 -11.39
N GLY A 247 -17.27 -20.64 -11.92
CA GLY A 247 -16.56 -20.39 -13.18
C GLY A 247 -15.87 -19.02 -13.27
N ALA A 248 -16.05 -18.34 -14.41
CA ALA A 248 -15.38 -17.08 -14.70
C ALA A 248 -15.78 -15.94 -13.75
N PHE A 249 -17.04 -15.92 -13.28
CA PHE A 249 -17.46 -14.91 -12.33
C PHE A 249 -16.81 -15.12 -10.96
N ALA A 250 -16.73 -16.36 -10.46
CA ALA A 250 -15.96 -16.67 -9.25
C ALA A 250 -14.48 -16.29 -9.38
N ARG A 251 -13.87 -16.55 -10.55
CA ARG A 251 -12.50 -16.10 -10.85
C ARG A 251 -12.38 -14.59 -10.79
N ALA A 252 -13.35 -13.86 -11.34
CA ALA A 252 -13.35 -12.40 -11.33
C ALA A 252 -13.53 -11.83 -9.91
N CYS A 253 -14.42 -12.41 -9.09
CA CYS A 253 -14.56 -12.06 -7.66
C CYS A 253 -13.25 -12.27 -6.90
N LEU A 254 -12.59 -13.42 -7.07
CA LEU A 254 -11.29 -13.68 -6.44
C LEU A 254 -10.23 -12.68 -6.91
N LEU A 255 -10.16 -12.37 -8.20
CA LEU A 255 -9.23 -11.36 -8.71
C LEU A 255 -9.55 -9.97 -8.18
N SER A 256 -10.82 -9.61 -7.97
CA SER A 256 -11.20 -8.37 -7.31
C SER A 256 -10.63 -8.27 -5.90
N ILE A 257 -10.76 -9.35 -5.10
CA ILE A 257 -10.18 -9.47 -3.77
C ILE A 257 -8.64 -9.34 -3.82
N GLU A 258 -7.98 -10.04 -4.74
CA GLU A 258 -6.51 -10.08 -4.84
C GLU A 258 -5.88 -8.81 -5.43
N THR A 259 -6.67 -7.99 -6.13
CA THR A 259 -6.19 -6.81 -6.87
C THR A 259 -6.80 -5.49 -6.40
N GLY A 260 -7.79 -5.50 -5.50
CA GLY A 260 -8.46 -4.28 -5.05
C GLY A 260 -9.07 -3.48 -6.20
N GLN A 261 -9.46 -4.16 -7.27
CA GLN A 261 -10.02 -3.59 -8.49
C GLN A 261 -11.35 -4.25 -8.80
N ASN A 262 -12.20 -3.55 -9.55
CA ASN A 262 -13.53 -4.05 -9.89
C ASN A 262 -13.50 -5.07 -11.06
N VAL A 263 -12.64 -6.08 -10.98
CA VAL A 263 -12.48 -7.12 -12.01
C VAL A 263 -13.82 -7.81 -12.30
N ALA A 264 -14.61 -8.13 -11.27
CA ALA A 264 -15.97 -8.65 -11.45
C ALA A 264 -16.86 -7.70 -12.27
N GLY A 265 -16.90 -6.41 -11.92
CA GLY A 265 -17.67 -5.41 -12.67
C GLY A 265 -17.17 -5.19 -14.09
N TYR A 266 -15.85 -5.18 -14.34
CA TYR A 266 -15.29 -5.06 -15.69
C TYR A 266 -15.58 -6.28 -16.54
N PHE A 267 -15.50 -7.48 -15.95
CA PHE A 267 -15.83 -8.70 -16.66
C PHE A 267 -17.30 -8.70 -17.08
N VAL A 268 -18.22 -8.36 -16.16
CA VAL A 268 -19.65 -8.23 -16.49
C VAL A 268 -19.89 -7.17 -17.55
N SER A 269 -19.28 -5.98 -17.42
CA SER A 269 -19.40 -4.92 -18.43
C SER A 269 -18.95 -5.40 -19.81
N TYR A 270 -17.81 -6.10 -19.88
CA TYR A 270 -17.28 -6.67 -21.11
C TYR A 270 -18.22 -7.75 -21.70
N VAL A 271 -18.81 -8.61 -20.86
CA VAL A 271 -19.81 -9.59 -21.29
C VAL A 271 -21.00 -8.88 -21.97
N TYR A 272 -21.53 -7.81 -21.39
CA TYR A 272 -22.65 -7.06 -21.96
C TYR A 272 -22.26 -6.26 -23.21
N GLU A 273 -21.03 -5.76 -23.32
CA GLU A 273 -20.51 -5.16 -24.56
C GLU A 273 -20.51 -6.20 -25.70
N LEU A 274 -20.03 -7.42 -25.43
CA LEU A 274 -20.06 -8.50 -26.42
C LEU A 274 -21.48 -8.96 -26.78
N ALA A 275 -22.41 -8.92 -25.81
CA ALA A 275 -23.82 -9.22 -26.04
C ALA A 275 -24.45 -8.20 -26.98
N ALA A 276 -24.20 -6.90 -26.77
CA ALA A 276 -24.65 -5.84 -27.66
C ALA A 276 -24.06 -5.99 -29.08
N GLU A 277 -22.76 -6.29 -29.20
CA GLU A 277 -22.13 -6.58 -30.51
C GLU A 277 -22.78 -7.77 -31.24
N ALA A 278 -23.28 -8.76 -30.50
CA ALA A 278 -23.96 -9.93 -31.02
C ALA A 278 -25.47 -9.70 -31.27
N GLY A 279 -25.99 -8.50 -31.01
CA GLY A 279 -27.38 -8.12 -31.23
C GLY A 279 -28.32 -8.39 -30.05
N PHE A 280 -27.77 -8.67 -28.86
CA PHE A 280 -28.53 -8.86 -27.61
C PHE A 280 -28.49 -7.60 -26.74
N GLU A 281 -29.05 -6.50 -27.25
CA GLU A 281 -29.25 -5.27 -26.47
C GLU A 281 -30.33 -5.50 -25.39
N ASP A 282 -30.13 -4.94 -24.19
CA ASP A 282 -31.07 -4.99 -23.06
C ASP A 282 -31.56 -6.39 -22.64
N CYS A 283 -30.70 -7.42 -22.77
CA CYS A 283 -31.02 -8.75 -22.28
C CYS A 283 -30.88 -8.87 -20.75
N ASP A 284 -31.84 -9.54 -20.10
CA ASP A 284 -31.78 -9.81 -18.65
C ASP A 284 -30.63 -10.77 -18.28
N VAL A 285 -30.30 -11.68 -19.19
CA VAL A 285 -29.23 -12.67 -19.07
C VAL A 285 -28.58 -12.84 -20.44
N VAL A 286 -27.26 -12.71 -20.46
CA VAL A 286 -26.44 -12.90 -21.66
C VAL A 286 -26.40 -14.39 -22.07
N PRO A 287 -26.57 -14.72 -23.36
CA PRO A 287 -26.48 -16.11 -23.85
C PRO A 287 -25.14 -16.80 -23.50
N ASP A 288 -25.19 -18.11 -23.25
CA ASP A 288 -24.01 -18.87 -22.78
C ASP A 288 -22.85 -18.87 -23.80
N ASP A 289 -23.13 -18.81 -25.11
CA ASP A 289 -22.10 -18.73 -26.15
C ASP A 289 -21.37 -17.37 -26.15
N VAL A 290 -22.10 -16.28 -25.89
CA VAL A 290 -21.51 -14.94 -25.69
C VAL A 290 -20.71 -14.90 -24.39
N TRP A 291 -21.23 -15.51 -23.32
CA TRP A 291 -20.51 -15.65 -22.05
C TRP A 291 -19.19 -16.41 -22.25
N ASP A 292 -19.21 -17.58 -22.88
CA ASP A 292 -18.01 -18.38 -23.16
C ASP A 292 -16.99 -17.63 -24.02
N ARG A 293 -17.46 -16.88 -25.02
CA ARG A 293 -16.59 -15.96 -25.80
C ARG A 293 -15.95 -14.93 -24.88
N ALA A 294 -16.71 -14.27 -24.01
CA ALA A 294 -16.18 -13.30 -23.07
C ALA A 294 -15.16 -13.91 -22.10
N VAL A 295 -15.41 -15.14 -21.62
CA VAL A 295 -14.44 -15.89 -20.81
C VAL A 295 -13.14 -16.10 -21.58
N ALA A 296 -13.20 -16.43 -22.86
CA ALA A 296 -12.02 -16.67 -23.69
C ALA A 296 -11.24 -15.39 -24.04
N THR A 297 -11.93 -14.24 -24.20
CA THR A 297 -11.33 -13.01 -24.73
C THR A 297 -11.07 -11.93 -23.70
N PHE A 298 -11.64 -12.01 -22.49
CA PHE A 298 -11.36 -11.05 -21.43
C PHE A 298 -9.87 -11.08 -21.04
N ASN A 299 -9.29 -9.90 -20.78
CA ASN A 299 -7.86 -9.78 -20.49
C ASN A 299 -7.50 -10.20 -19.06
N TRP A 300 -7.68 -11.48 -18.74
CA TRP A 300 -7.32 -12.05 -17.45
C TRP A 300 -5.84 -11.83 -17.10
N SER A 301 -4.97 -11.89 -18.12
CA SER A 301 -3.52 -11.81 -17.95
C SER A 301 -3.05 -10.51 -17.30
N GLU A 302 -3.74 -9.39 -17.57
CA GLU A 302 -3.43 -8.11 -16.94
C GLU A 302 -3.63 -8.16 -15.42
N TYR A 303 -4.76 -8.67 -14.97
CA TYR A 303 -5.10 -8.73 -13.54
C TYR A 303 -4.25 -9.77 -12.81
N GLU A 304 -3.92 -10.89 -13.47
CA GLU A 304 -2.98 -11.88 -12.94
C GLU A 304 -1.56 -11.32 -12.81
N ALA A 305 -1.10 -10.52 -13.77
CA ALA A 305 0.19 -9.83 -13.68
C ALA A 305 0.20 -8.80 -12.55
N ARG A 306 -0.88 -8.05 -12.35
CA ARG A 306 -1.04 -7.10 -11.24
C ARG A 306 -1.00 -7.83 -9.88
N ARG A 307 -1.71 -8.94 -9.75
CA ARG A 307 -1.62 -9.84 -8.58
C ARG A 307 -0.19 -10.31 -8.36
N ALA A 308 0.49 -10.81 -9.39
CA ALA A 308 1.85 -11.32 -9.27
C ALA A 308 2.83 -10.24 -8.79
N ARG A 309 2.73 -9.02 -9.33
CA ARG A 309 3.51 -7.85 -8.87
C ARG A 309 3.26 -7.56 -7.39
N ARG A 310 1.99 -7.59 -6.94
CA ARG A 310 1.67 -7.41 -5.53
C ARG A 310 2.14 -8.54 -4.63
N ARG A 311 2.07 -9.80 -5.07
CA ARG A 311 2.61 -10.91 -4.29
C ARG A 311 4.12 -10.77 -4.10
N SER A 312 4.82 -10.26 -5.11
CA SER A 312 6.24 -9.89 -4.98
C SER A 312 6.44 -8.78 -3.94
N LEU A 313 5.56 -7.77 -3.90
CA LEU A 313 5.60 -6.70 -2.90
C LEU A 313 5.23 -7.19 -1.48
N ALA A 314 4.19 -8.00 -1.33
CA ALA A 314 3.72 -8.52 -0.04
C ALA A 314 4.67 -9.57 0.56
N ARG A 315 5.31 -10.43 -0.24
CA ARG A 315 6.40 -11.31 0.23
C ARG A 315 7.62 -10.53 0.74
N SER A 316 7.75 -9.27 0.36
CA SER A 316 8.76 -8.36 0.92
C SER A 316 8.28 -7.63 2.20
N GLN A 317 7.07 -7.93 2.71
CA GLN A 317 6.40 -7.27 3.83
C GLN A 317 5.84 -8.22 4.93
N SER A 318 5.97 -9.55 4.82
CA SER A 318 5.69 -10.47 5.95
C SER A 318 6.51 -10.08 7.19
N PRO A 319 5.99 -10.26 8.43
CA PRO A 319 6.74 -9.93 9.63
C PRO A 319 8.02 -10.76 9.64
N ILE A 320 9.14 -10.07 9.42
CA ILE A 320 10.47 -10.66 9.44
C ILE A 320 10.72 -11.06 10.90
N SER A 321 10.92 -12.35 11.15
CA SER A 321 11.41 -12.82 12.44
C SER A 321 12.78 -12.22 12.66
N ASN A 322 12.89 -11.28 13.60
CA ASN A 322 14.11 -10.55 13.96
C ASN A 322 14.64 -9.62 12.84
N PRO A 323 13.99 -8.46 12.60
CA PRO A 323 14.40 -7.52 11.55
C PRO A 323 15.77 -6.91 11.86
N GLN A 324 16.65 -6.88 10.86
CA GLN A 324 18.02 -6.38 10.99
C GLN A 324 18.28 -5.18 10.09
N VAL A 325 19.09 -4.23 10.55
CA VAL A 325 19.71 -3.20 9.70
C VAL A 325 21.16 -3.55 9.50
N ALA A 326 21.58 -3.72 8.25
CA ALA A 326 22.99 -3.94 7.94
C ALA A 326 23.71 -2.59 7.89
N ILE A 327 24.79 -2.43 8.64
CA ILE A 327 25.66 -1.25 8.62
C ILE A 327 26.99 -1.65 7.99
N LEU A 328 27.24 -1.16 6.79
CA LEU A 328 28.45 -1.42 6.03
C LEU A 328 29.40 -0.23 6.17
N THR A 329 30.55 -0.43 6.80
CA THR A 329 31.54 0.64 6.95
C THR A 329 32.55 0.60 5.81
N THR A 330 32.80 1.77 5.22
CA THR A 330 33.80 1.94 4.15
C THR A 330 34.93 2.89 4.57
N GLY A 331 35.02 3.21 5.88
CA GLY A 331 35.92 4.21 6.44
C GLY A 331 35.36 5.63 6.43
N GLY A 332 36.24 6.61 6.18
CA GLY A 332 35.89 8.03 6.18
C GLY A 332 35.91 8.70 7.55
N THR A 333 35.75 10.03 7.54
CA THR A 333 35.91 10.90 8.72
C THR A 333 35.00 10.52 9.91
N ILE A 334 33.84 9.92 9.63
CA ILE A 334 32.91 9.42 10.66
C ILE A 334 33.54 8.38 11.59
N ALA A 335 34.56 7.65 11.14
CA ALA A 335 35.24 6.64 11.95
C ALA A 335 36.59 7.12 12.53
N MET A 336 36.98 8.38 12.29
CA MET A 336 38.31 8.89 12.60
C MET A 336 38.37 9.71 13.90
N GLN A 337 39.49 9.59 14.62
CA GLN A 337 39.88 10.44 15.75
C GLN A 337 41.29 11.00 15.55
N HIS A 338 41.57 12.13 16.19
CA HIS A 338 42.92 12.69 16.21
C HIS A 338 43.84 11.86 17.09
N ASP A 339 44.94 11.40 16.49
CA ASP A 339 46.03 10.71 17.19
C ASP A 339 47.28 11.60 17.20
N THR A 340 47.70 11.95 18.42
CA THR A 340 48.87 12.82 18.64
C THR A 340 50.20 12.19 18.24
N ALA A 341 50.31 10.86 18.23
CA ALA A 341 51.50 10.14 17.80
C ALA A 341 51.57 9.98 16.27
N ALA A 342 50.41 9.82 15.61
CA ALA A 342 50.32 9.76 14.14
C ALA A 342 50.34 11.15 13.48
N GLY A 343 50.12 12.22 14.24
CA GLY A 343 50.13 13.61 13.75
C GLY A 343 48.93 13.97 12.87
N GLY A 344 47.84 13.21 12.94
CA GLY A 344 46.68 13.34 12.06
C GLY A 344 45.47 12.54 12.55
N ALA A 345 44.41 12.54 11.75
CA ALA A 345 43.21 11.73 12.02
C ALA A 345 43.44 10.29 11.56
N VAL A 346 43.15 9.32 12.42
CA VAL A 346 43.28 7.88 12.16
C VAL A 346 41.95 7.17 12.47
N PRO A 347 41.59 6.09 11.75
CA PRO A 347 40.37 5.35 12.02
C PRO A 347 40.46 4.60 13.34
N THR A 348 39.61 4.95 14.31
CA THR A 348 39.60 4.34 15.66
C THR A 348 38.22 3.87 16.10
N LEU A 349 37.14 4.41 15.52
CA LEU A 349 35.78 4.00 15.87
C LEU A 349 35.36 2.80 15.01
N GLY A 350 35.02 1.71 15.69
CA GLY A 350 34.47 0.53 15.06
C GLY A 350 32.96 0.44 15.20
N ALA A 351 32.40 -0.61 14.59
CA ALA A 351 31.00 -1.00 14.70
C ALA A 351 30.44 -0.98 16.14
N ALA A 352 31.21 -1.50 17.10
CA ALA A 352 30.78 -1.58 18.50
C ALA A 352 30.61 -0.20 19.15
N ASP A 353 31.47 0.76 18.81
CA ASP A 353 31.40 2.13 19.33
C ASP A 353 30.16 2.85 18.81
N PHE A 354 29.85 2.65 17.52
CA PHE A 354 28.63 3.17 16.92
C PHE A 354 27.38 2.59 17.57
N MET A 355 27.34 1.27 17.81
CA MET A 355 26.19 0.65 18.47
C MET A 355 25.99 1.12 19.91
N ALA A 356 27.07 1.34 20.66
CA ALA A 356 27.01 1.83 22.04
C ALA A 356 26.49 3.26 22.15
N ALA A 357 26.64 4.07 21.10
CA ALA A 357 26.20 5.46 21.06
C ALA A 357 24.75 5.65 20.59
N LEU A 358 24.13 4.60 20.02
CA LEU A 358 22.75 4.67 19.52
C LEU A 358 21.73 4.36 20.63
N PRO A 359 20.55 5.01 20.62
CA PRO A 359 19.50 4.77 21.60
C PRO A 359 18.93 3.35 21.50
N ALA A 360 18.38 2.85 22.61
CA ALA A 360 17.61 1.61 22.63
C ALA A 360 16.33 1.73 21.79
N GLY A 361 15.78 0.59 21.35
CA GLY A 361 14.53 0.54 20.56
C GLY A 361 14.72 0.52 19.04
N LEU A 362 15.96 0.52 18.56
CA LEU A 362 16.29 0.23 17.17
C LEU A 362 16.26 -1.30 16.91
N PRO A 363 15.98 -1.74 15.67
CA PRO A 363 16.15 -3.13 15.26
C PRO A 363 17.60 -3.62 15.44
N GLU A 364 17.81 -4.93 15.36
CA GLU A 364 19.16 -5.50 15.51
C GLU A 364 20.10 -4.93 14.42
N LEU A 365 21.25 -4.41 14.85
CA LEU A 365 22.23 -3.80 13.95
C LEU A 365 23.31 -4.83 13.63
N ARG A 366 23.41 -5.21 12.36
CA ARG A 366 24.46 -6.11 11.87
C ARG A 366 25.54 -5.28 11.19
N THR A 367 26.69 -5.19 11.81
CA THR A 367 27.79 -4.35 11.31
C THR A 367 28.82 -5.16 10.55
N GLU A 368 29.33 -4.61 9.45
CA GLU A 368 30.38 -5.21 8.64
C GLU A 368 31.34 -4.13 8.15
N GLU A 369 32.65 -4.32 8.38
CA GLU A 369 33.68 -3.48 7.78
C GLU A 369 34.08 -4.07 6.43
N LEU A 370 33.84 -3.31 5.37
CA LEU A 370 34.14 -3.74 4.00
C LEU A 370 35.51 -3.26 3.55
N VAL A 371 35.75 -1.97 3.73
CA VAL A 371 37.00 -1.28 3.41
C VAL A 371 37.20 -0.16 4.43
N ASN A 372 38.44 0.27 4.62
CA ASN A 372 38.75 1.38 5.52
C ASN A 372 39.72 2.34 4.83
N LEU A 373 39.18 3.12 3.88
CA LEU A 373 39.95 4.04 3.03
C LEU A 373 39.29 5.43 3.03
N PRO A 374 40.07 6.52 2.84
CA PRO A 374 39.48 7.80 2.48
C PRO A 374 38.71 7.67 1.17
N SER A 375 37.52 8.26 1.08
CA SER A 375 36.66 8.13 -0.11
C SER A 375 37.30 8.71 -1.38
N SER A 376 38.23 9.66 -1.23
CA SER A 376 39.06 10.20 -2.32
C SER A 376 40.03 9.20 -2.93
N HIS A 377 40.25 8.05 -2.30
CA HIS A 377 41.11 6.96 -2.78
C HIS A 377 40.29 5.78 -3.34
N PHE A 378 38.96 5.91 -3.44
CA PHE A 378 38.13 4.83 -3.97
C PHE A 378 38.39 4.65 -5.46
N THR A 379 38.61 3.39 -5.84
CA THR A 379 38.72 2.99 -7.25
C THR A 379 37.39 2.44 -7.75
N LEU A 380 37.26 2.21 -9.06
CA LEU A 380 36.08 1.57 -9.62
C LEU A 380 35.88 0.15 -9.06
N GLU A 381 36.96 -0.58 -8.78
CA GLU A 381 36.90 -1.88 -8.10
C GLU A 381 36.35 -1.75 -6.68
N THR A 382 36.70 -0.67 -5.98
CA THR A 382 36.15 -0.37 -4.65
C THR A 382 34.64 -0.12 -4.74
N LEU A 383 34.21 0.71 -5.69
CA LEU A 383 32.78 1.00 -5.92
C LEU A 383 31.99 -0.25 -6.32
N GLN A 384 32.57 -1.11 -7.17
CA GLN A 384 31.98 -2.40 -7.53
C GLN A 384 31.84 -3.31 -6.30
N THR A 385 32.86 -3.38 -5.45
CA THR A 385 32.84 -4.18 -4.22
C THR A 385 31.74 -3.70 -3.26
N ILE A 386 31.62 -2.39 -3.06
CA ILE A 386 30.53 -1.79 -2.26
C ILE A 386 29.17 -2.17 -2.85
N ARG A 387 28.99 -1.97 -4.15
CA ARG A 387 27.72 -2.27 -4.83
C ARG A 387 27.34 -3.73 -4.71
N GLU A 388 28.27 -4.64 -4.95
CA GLU A 388 28.03 -6.08 -4.86
C GLU A 388 27.65 -6.50 -3.43
N ARG A 389 28.33 -5.94 -2.41
CA ARG A 389 27.99 -6.27 -1.03
C ARG A 389 26.63 -5.70 -0.61
N VAL A 390 26.33 -4.44 -0.95
CA VAL A 390 25.01 -3.85 -0.68
C VAL A 390 23.91 -4.64 -1.40
N ALA A 391 24.14 -5.06 -2.65
CA ALA A 391 23.20 -5.89 -3.41
C ALA A 391 22.93 -7.25 -2.73
N ALA A 392 23.96 -7.88 -2.14
CA ALA A 392 23.79 -9.09 -1.35
C ALA A 392 22.96 -8.83 -0.09
N LEU A 393 23.29 -7.79 0.67
CA LEU A 393 22.59 -7.43 1.92
C LEU A 393 21.11 -7.11 1.68
N VAL A 394 20.77 -6.33 0.65
CA VAL A 394 19.36 -6.03 0.35
C VAL A 394 18.58 -7.27 -0.11
N ALA A 395 19.26 -8.30 -0.62
CA ALA A 395 18.61 -9.56 -1.00
C ALA A 395 18.32 -10.47 0.22
N GLU A 396 19.03 -10.30 1.34
CA GLU A 396 18.85 -11.08 2.58
C GLU A 396 17.47 -10.77 3.21
N PRO A 397 16.56 -11.76 3.39
CA PRO A 397 15.19 -11.52 3.88
C PRO A 397 15.10 -10.79 5.22
N GLU A 398 16.04 -11.07 6.13
CA GLU A 398 16.13 -10.52 7.49
C GLU A 398 16.58 -9.05 7.51
N VAL A 399 17.28 -8.59 6.48
CA VAL A 399 17.76 -7.21 6.38
C VAL A 399 16.62 -6.32 5.88
N VAL A 400 16.13 -5.39 6.70
CA VAL A 400 15.05 -4.46 6.35
C VAL A 400 15.54 -3.22 5.60
N GLY A 401 16.80 -2.87 5.79
CA GLY A 401 17.47 -1.73 5.14
C GLY A 401 18.98 -1.79 5.36
N VAL A 402 19.72 -1.01 4.57
CA VAL A 402 21.18 -0.95 4.63
C VAL A 402 21.62 0.48 4.90
N VAL A 403 22.53 0.66 5.84
CA VAL A 403 23.26 1.92 6.06
C VAL A 403 24.69 1.73 5.61
N VAL A 404 25.23 2.69 4.86
CA VAL A 404 26.63 2.68 4.44
C VAL A 404 27.31 3.92 5.01
N THR A 405 28.26 3.74 5.92
CA THR A 405 29.08 4.86 6.42
C THR A 405 30.23 5.09 5.46
N HIS A 406 30.32 6.29 4.91
CA HIS A 406 31.18 6.63 3.78
C HIS A 406 31.91 7.95 4.01
N GLY A 407 33.09 8.11 3.41
CA GLY A 407 33.76 9.42 3.35
C GLY A 407 32.98 10.41 2.48
N THR A 408 33.03 11.70 2.80
CA THR A 408 32.12 12.67 2.18
C THR A 408 32.54 13.10 0.77
N ASP A 409 33.78 12.85 0.34
CA ASP A 409 34.29 13.41 -0.92
C ASP A 409 33.67 12.80 -2.18
N THR A 410 33.40 11.50 -2.18
CA THR A 410 32.84 10.77 -3.35
C THR A 410 31.52 10.08 -3.02
N LEU A 411 30.86 10.48 -1.92
CA LEU A 411 29.61 9.88 -1.45
C LEU A 411 28.50 9.99 -2.49
N GLU A 412 28.39 11.13 -3.17
CA GLU A 412 27.37 11.37 -4.19
C GLU A 412 27.50 10.39 -5.38
N GLU A 413 28.73 10.06 -5.78
CA GLU A 413 29.01 9.10 -6.85
C GLU A 413 28.62 7.68 -6.44
N THR A 414 29.02 7.24 -5.24
CA THR A 414 28.62 5.94 -4.70
C THR A 414 27.10 5.85 -4.53
N ALA A 415 26.47 6.89 -3.97
CA ALA A 415 25.02 6.95 -3.81
C ALA A 415 24.31 6.78 -5.15
N TYR A 416 24.78 7.48 -6.18
CA TYR A 416 24.17 7.45 -7.51
C TYR A 416 24.36 6.10 -8.20
N LEU A 417 25.55 5.49 -8.08
CA LEU A 417 25.80 4.13 -8.57
C LEU A 417 24.84 3.11 -7.96
N LEU A 418 24.66 3.16 -6.64
CA LEU A 418 23.75 2.24 -5.93
C LEU A 418 22.30 2.48 -6.33
N ASP A 419 21.86 3.75 -6.44
CA ASP A 419 20.48 4.09 -6.86
C ASP A 419 20.14 3.56 -8.26
N LEU A 420 21.10 3.66 -9.18
CA LEU A 420 20.93 3.20 -10.56
C LEU A 420 20.96 1.67 -10.69
N THR A 421 21.62 0.94 -9.80
CA THR A 421 21.95 -0.48 -10.06
C THR A 421 21.38 -1.47 -9.05
N LEU A 422 20.85 -1.00 -7.91
CA LEU A 422 20.22 -1.86 -6.92
C LEU A 422 18.74 -2.13 -7.24
N PRO A 423 18.34 -3.40 -7.38
CA PRO A 423 16.93 -3.77 -7.50
C PRO A 423 16.24 -3.73 -6.12
N GLY A 424 14.90 -3.70 -6.14
CA GLY A 424 14.10 -3.81 -4.92
C GLY A 424 13.68 -2.48 -4.32
N GLU A 425 13.09 -2.54 -3.12
CA GLU A 425 12.46 -1.39 -2.45
C GLU A 425 12.99 -1.13 -1.05
N LYS A 426 13.92 -1.97 -0.56
CA LYS A 426 14.53 -1.76 0.76
C LYS A 426 15.35 -0.47 0.75
N PRO A 427 15.23 0.40 1.77
CA PRO A 427 15.96 1.66 1.78
C PRO A 427 17.47 1.42 1.93
N VAL A 428 18.26 2.21 1.20
CA VAL A 428 19.73 2.25 1.34
C VAL A 428 20.13 3.68 1.68
N ALA A 429 20.67 3.90 2.88
CA ALA A 429 21.05 5.21 3.38
C ALA A 429 22.58 5.35 3.47
N LEU A 430 23.16 6.26 2.71
CA LEU A 430 24.57 6.64 2.85
C LEU A 430 24.67 7.79 3.84
N THR A 431 25.67 7.73 4.70
CA THR A 431 25.92 8.76 5.71
C THR A 431 27.40 8.89 6.00
N GLY A 432 27.78 9.94 6.70
CA GLY A 432 29.16 10.26 7.03
C GLY A 432 29.24 11.44 8.00
N ALA A 433 30.45 11.97 8.16
CA ALA A 433 30.70 13.17 8.95
C ALA A 433 31.69 14.08 8.22
N MET A 434 31.54 15.38 8.42
CA MET A 434 32.49 16.41 7.99
C MET A 434 33.57 16.65 9.05
N ARG A 435 33.29 16.34 10.31
CA ARG A 435 34.23 16.43 11.44
C ARG A 435 34.67 15.07 11.95
N THR A 436 35.85 15.00 12.54
CA THR A 436 36.34 13.81 13.23
C THR A 436 35.64 13.66 14.59
N ALA A 437 35.64 12.46 15.17
CA ALA A 437 35.04 12.22 16.48
C ALA A 437 35.78 12.90 17.64
N SER A 438 36.97 13.47 17.39
CA SER A 438 37.70 14.28 18.36
C SER A 438 37.30 15.76 18.34
N ASP A 439 36.60 16.22 17.31
CA ASP A 439 36.24 17.62 17.15
C ASP A 439 34.98 18.00 17.96
N VAL A 440 34.97 19.23 18.47
CA VAL A 440 33.76 19.79 19.10
C VAL A 440 32.65 19.94 18.06
N GLY A 441 31.48 19.42 18.38
CA GLY A 441 30.32 19.45 17.47
C GLY A 441 30.31 18.33 16.44
N TYR A 442 31.08 17.25 16.66
CA TYR A 442 31.02 16.03 15.86
C TYR A 442 29.57 15.52 15.66
N GLU A 443 29.17 15.45 14.40
CA GLU A 443 27.79 15.10 13.99
C GLU A 443 27.61 13.64 13.55
N GLY A 444 28.68 12.83 13.51
CA GLY A 444 28.61 11.50 12.90
C GLY A 444 27.63 10.53 13.58
N TYR A 445 27.51 10.55 14.91
CA TYR A 445 26.50 9.74 15.61
C TYR A 445 25.06 10.16 15.29
N ALA A 446 24.81 11.48 15.17
CA ALA A 446 23.49 11.99 14.82
C ALA A 446 23.12 11.62 13.38
N ASN A 447 24.06 11.77 12.45
CA ASN A 447 23.89 11.37 11.05
C ASN A 447 23.68 9.86 10.92
N LEU A 448 24.41 9.03 11.67
CA LEU A 448 24.23 7.59 11.71
C LEU A 448 22.84 7.20 12.24
N LEU A 449 22.41 7.79 13.36
CA LEU A 449 21.08 7.54 13.92
C LEU A 449 19.97 7.90 12.92
N ALA A 450 20.08 9.06 12.28
CA ALA A 450 19.15 9.49 11.23
C ALA A 450 19.13 8.49 10.06
N ALA A 451 20.30 8.02 9.61
CA ALA A 451 20.40 7.03 8.53
C ALA A 451 19.78 5.69 8.91
N VAL A 452 19.98 5.21 10.15
CA VAL A 452 19.34 3.98 10.65
C VAL A 452 17.82 4.14 10.71
N ARG A 453 17.31 5.27 11.21
CA ARG A 453 15.86 5.57 11.20
C ARG A 453 15.28 5.55 9.78
N VAL A 454 15.99 6.14 8.82
CA VAL A 454 15.59 6.09 7.40
C VAL A 454 15.64 4.67 6.85
N ALA A 455 16.65 3.87 7.21
CA ALA A 455 16.79 2.49 6.75
C ALA A 455 15.63 1.59 7.21
N VAL A 456 15.00 1.88 8.35
CA VAL A 456 13.87 1.11 8.89
C VAL A 456 12.50 1.71 8.60
N ALA A 457 12.45 2.96 8.14
CA ALA A 457 11.20 3.68 7.93
C ALA A 457 10.38 3.08 6.77
N PRO A 458 9.13 2.64 7.02
CA PRO A 458 8.25 2.16 5.95
C PRO A 458 8.06 3.17 4.82
N GLN A 459 8.01 4.48 5.16
CA GLN A 459 7.84 5.58 4.23
C GLN A 459 9.04 5.75 3.29
N ALA A 460 10.23 5.28 3.69
CA ALA A 460 11.45 5.34 2.87
C ALA A 460 11.54 4.19 1.85
N ARG A 461 10.66 3.18 1.93
CA ARG A 461 10.64 2.08 0.96
C ARG A 461 10.35 2.60 -0.44
N GLY A 462 11.11 2.11 -1.40
CA GLY A 462 11.01 2.51 -2.81
C GLY A 462 11.72 3.82 -3.18
N LEU A 463 12.22 4.61 -2.21
CA LEU A 463 13.00 5.83 -2.50
C LEU A 463 14.32 5.56 -3.23
N GLY A 464 14.82 4.32 -3.15
CA GLY A 464 16.12 3.95 -3.71
C GLY A 464 17.25 4.26 -2.73
N THR A 465 18.38 4.70 -3.26
CA THR A 465 19.51 5.10 -2.43
C THR A 465 19.41 6.59 -2.09
N VAL A 466 19.63 6.92 -0.82
CA VAL A 466 19.58 8.29 -0.30
C VAL A 466 20.84 8.64 0.47
N ALA A 467 21.20 9.93 0.48
CA ALA A 467 22.21 10.47 1.38
C ALA A 467 21.50 11.14 2.56
N VAL A 468 21.91 10.80 3.79
CA VAL A 468 21.27 11.30 5.03
C VAL A 468 22.29 12.08 5.85
N PHE A 469 22.12 13.40 5.90
CA PHE A 469 23.01 14.34 6.58
C PHE A 469 22.22 15.44 7.24
N ASN A 470 22.61 15.86 8.45
CA ASN A 470 22.01 17.00 9.13
C ASN A 470 20.46 16.89 9.22
N ASN A 471 19.96 15.67 9.48
CA ASN A 471 18.54 15.33 9.49
C ASN A 471 17.78 15.55 8.17
N GLU A 472 18.46 15.82 7.05
CA GLU A 472 17.89 15.90 5.72
C GLU A 472 18.12 14.59 4.95
N ILE A 473 17.14 14.20 4.14
CA ILE A 473 17.16 13.00 3.31
C ILE A 473 17.24 13.44 1.86
N HIS A 474 18.36 13.21 1.19
CA HIS A 474 18.58 13.63 -0.19
C HIS A 474 18.54 12.45 -1.14
N ALA A 475 17.79 12.59 -2.24
CA ALA A 475 17.79 11.61 -3.32
C ALA A 475 19.18 11.54 -3.97
N ALA A 476 19.75 10.34 -4.14
CA ALA A 476 21.08 10.15 -4.72
C ALA A 476 21.27 10.86 -6.07
N ARG A 477 20.24 10.88 -6.93
CA ARG A 477 20.26 11.57 -8.23
C ARG A 477 20.49 13.08 -8.15
N HIS A 478 20.11 13.71 -7.04
CA HIS A 478 20.09 15.17 -6.93
C HIS A 478 21.08 15.70 -5.89
N VAL A 479 21.62 14.84 -5.02
CA VAL A 479 22.49 15.26 -3.95
C VAL A 479 23.87 15.63 -4.47
N THR A 480 24.44 16.72 -3.95
CA THR A 480 25.86 17.04 -4.16
C THR A 480 26.47 17.74 -2.96
N LYS A 481 27.78 17.57 -2.74
CA LYS A 481 28.58 18.23 -1.71
C LYS A 481 28.89 19.68 -2.11
N MET A 482 28.17 20.64 -1.54
CA MET A 482 28.26 22.07 -1.89
C MET A 482 29.38 22.84 -1.18
N HIS A 483 29.96 22.26 -0.13
CA HIS A 483 30.98 22.91 0.70
C HIS A 483 32.04 21.91 1.20
N THR A 484 33.28 22.38 1.31
CA THR A 484 34.42 21.60 1.78
C THR A 484 34.46 21.32 3.29
N LEU A 485 33.68 22.02 4.12
CA LEU A 485 33.81 22.02 5.59
C LEU A 485 32.48 22.09 6.34
N SER A 486 31.43 22.67 5.75
CA SER A 486 30.13 22.81 6.41
C SER A 486 29.48 21.44 6.67
N PRO A 487 28.92 21.17 7.86
CA PRO A 487 28.12 19.98 8.12
C PRO A 487 26.83 19.91 7.28
N ALA A 488 26.29 21.06 6.85
CA ALA A 488 25.13 21.16 5.96
C ALA A 488 25.56 21.21 4.47
N THR A 489 26.63 20.49 4.12
CA THR A 489 27.24 20.55 2.78
C THR A 489 26.43 19.81 1.72
N PHE A 490 25.83 18.68 2.05
CA PHE A 490 25.04 17.92 1.09
C PHE A 490 23.71 18.63 0.88
N GLN A 491 23.45 19.01 -0.38
CA GLN A 491 22.21 19.66 -0.78
C GLN A 491 21.68 19.03 -2.06
N SER A 492 20.43 19.31 -2.39
CA SER A 492 19.84 18.92 -3.68
C SER A 492 19.42 20.15 -4.49
N PRO A 493 20.36 20.81 -5.21
CA PRO A 493 20.11 22.06 -5.92
C PRO A 493 18.92 21.98 -6.88
N GLY A 494 18.01 22.95 -6.80
CA GLY A 494 16.80 23.03 -7.62
C GLY A 494 15.67 22.07 -7.23
N TRP A 495 15.92 21.13 -6.32
CA TRP A 495 14.97 20.08 -5.97
C TRP A 495 14.62 19.99 -4.48
N GLY A 496 15.51 20.45 -3.61
CA GLY A 496 15.40 20.28 -2.15
C GLY A 496 15.55 18.82 -1.70
N PRO A 497 15.67 18.59 -0.37
CA PRO A 497 15.65 17.25 0.19
C PRO A 497 14.36 16.50 -0.20
N ALA A 498 14.44 15.18 -0.27
CA ALA A 498 13.28 14.30 -0.46
C ALA A 498 12.45 14.17 0.82
N GLY A 499 13.06 14.42 1.99
CA GLY A 499 12.41 14.34 3.29
C GLY A 499 13.35 14.77 4.41
N ARG A 500 12.91 14.58 5.65
CA ARG A 500 13.67 14.91 6.87
C ARG A 500 13.40 13.95 8.01
N VAL A 501 14.32 13.94 8.98
CA VAL A 501 14.22 13.21 10.24
C VAL A 501 13.94 14.20 11.36
N GLU A 502 12.77 14.15 11.96
CA GLU A 502 12.35 15.05 13.05
C GLU A 502 12.10 14.24 14.32
N GLY A 503 13.02 14.33 15.29
CA GLY A 503 13.00 13.42 16.43
C GLY A 503 13.08 11.97 15.94
N ASP A 504 12.12 11.14 16.32
CA ASP A 504 12.01 9.75 15.87
C ASP A 504 11.27 9.57 14.52
N ALA A 505 10.66 10.62 13.99
CA ALA A 505 9.84 10.55 12.79
C ALA A 505 10.66 10.71 11.50
N VAL A 506 10.36 9.89 10.49
CA VAL A 506 10.86 10.04 9.12
C VAL A 506 9.75 10.55 8.22
N ILE A 507 9.91 11.77 7.72
CA ILE A 507 8.91 12.47 6.90
C ILE A 507 9.43 12.53 5.47
N ILE A 508 8.71 11.90 4.54
CA ILE A 508 9.03 11.91 3.11
C ILE A 508 8.04 12.83 2.39
N GLU A 509 8.55 13.94 1.87
CA GLU A 509 7.75 14.97 1.19
C GLU A 509 7.74 14.78 -0.33
N ARG A 510 8.79 14.14 -0.87
CA ARG A 510 8.95 13.92 -2.31
C ARG A 510 9.48 12.52 -2.57
N GLN A 511 8.85 11.81 -3.51
CA GLN A 511 9.30 10.52 -4.01
C GLN A 511 9.87 10.67 -5.44
N PRO A 512 11.20 10.71 -5.61
CA PRO A 512 11.82 10.77 -6.93
C PRO A 512 11.50 9.50 -7.72
N LYS A 513 11.22 9.65 -9.03
CA LYS A 513 11.09 8.49 -9.91
C LYS A 513 12.44 7.81 -10.08
N ARG A 514 12.56 6.58 -9.60
CA ARG A 514 13.80 5.78 -9.75
C ARG A 514 13.93 5.19 -11.15
N HIS A 515 15.16 5.08 -11.62
CA HIS A 515 15.50 4.40 -12.86
C HIS A 515 16.58 3.36 -12.59
N VAL A 516 16.20 2.08 -12.60
CA VAL A 516 17.12 0.97 -12.33
C VAL A 516 17.61 0.37 -13.64
N LEU A 517 18.92 0.38 -13.82
CA LEU A 517 19.63 -0.19 -14.95
C LEU A 517 20.08 -1.62 -14.65
N PRO A 518 20.02 -2.53 -15.63
CA PRO A 518 20.65 -3.84 -15.49
C PRO A 518 22.15 -3.70 -15.21
N TRP A 519 22.62 -4.28 -14.10
CA TRP A 519 24.03 -4.27 -13.74
C TRP A 519 24.85 -5.15 -14.68
N ARG A 520 25.87 -4.57 -15.31
CA ARG A 520 26.80 -5.27 -16.22
C ARG A 520 28.29 -5.00 -15.88
N GLY A 521 28.55 -4.37 -14.74
CA GLY A 521 29.87 -3.82 -14.39
C GLY A 521 30.00 -2.32 -14.69
N LEU A 522 31.12 -1.73 -14.27
CA LEU A 522 31.50 -0.35 -14.57
C LEU A 522 32.37 -0.32 -15.83
N GLU A 523 32.16 0.67 -16.69
CA GLU A 523 33.07 0.99 -17.80
C GLU A 523 34.21 1.87 -17.25
N PRO A 524 35.47 1.39 -17.21
CA PRO A 524 36.57 2.15 -16.64
C PRO A 524 37.04 3.34 -17.48
N ASN A 525 36.74 3.33 -18.78
CA ASN A 525 37.23 4.35 -19.70
C ASN A 525 36.19 5.45 -19.92
N VAL A 526 35.82 6.18 -18.87
CA VAL A 526 34.92 7.35 -18.94
C VAL A 526 35.66 8.59 -18.44
N GLY A 527 35.71 9.64 -19.25
CA GLY A 527 36.45 10.87 -18.95
C GLY A 527 35.55 12.02 -18.48
N LEU A 528 35.94 12.72 -17.41
CA LEU A 528 35.28 13.97 -17.00
C LEU A 528 36.13 15.19 -17.40
N LEU A 529 35.70 15.92 -18.43
CA LEU A 529 36.36 17.15 -18.89
C LEU A 529 35.56 18.39 -18.47
N LYS A 530 36.16 19.23 -17.62
CA LYS A 530 35.55 20.50 -17.21
C LYS A 530 35.97 21.61 -18.18
N LEU A 531 34.98 22.18 -18.87
CA LEU A 531 35.21 23.33 -19.75
C LEU A 531 35.64 24.57 -18.94
N ALA A 532 36.66 25.27 -19.44
CA ALA A 532 37.16 26.51 -18.88
C ALA A 532 37.64 27.47 -20.00
N VAL A 533 37.77 28.75 -19.68
CA VAL A 533 38.31 29.74 -20.62
C VAL A 533 39.76 29.41 -20.94
N GLY A 534 40.11 29.35 -22.23
CA GLY A 534 41.45 28.99 -22.70
C GLY A 534 41.70 27.48 -22.80
N MET A 535 40.67 26.65 -22.67
CA MET A 535 40.75 25.22 -22.98
C MET A 535 40.82 25.02 -24.49
N GLU A 536 41.82 24.28 -24.95
CA GLU A 536 41.97 23.86 -26.34
C GLU A 536 41.43 22.43 -26.53
N ALA A 537 41.40 21.93 -27.77
CA ALA A 537 40.89 20.59 -28.08
C ALA A 537 41.80 19.45 -27.58
N ASP A 538 43.02 19.76 -27.14
CA ASP A 538 44.07 18.81 -26.76
C ASP A 538 43.62 17.76 -25.74
N SER A 539 42.87 18.18 -24.71
CA SER A 539 42.40 17.30 -23.64
C SER A 539 41.34 16.30 -24.14
N LEU A 540 40.55 16.69 -25.13
CA LEU A 540 39.58 15.82 -25.79
C LEU A 540 40.28 14.88 -26.78
N GLU A 541 41.22 15.40 -27.56
CA GLU A 541 42.01 14.61 -28.51
C GLU A 541 42.83 13.53 -27.80
N ASP A 542 43.43 13.85 -26.66
CA ASP A 542 44.15 12.89 -25.82
C ASP A 542 43.21 11.83 -25.22
N ALA A 543 42.01 12.21 -24.76
CA ALA A 543 41.00 11.25 -24.32
C ALA A 543 40.59 10.29 -25.45
N LEU A 544 40.36 10.80 -26.67
CA LEU A 544 40.05 9.99 -27.84
C LEU A 544 41.22 9.07 -28.23
N ALA A 545 42.45 9.55 -28.15
CA ALA A 545 43.66 8.77 -28.43
C ALA A 545 43.86 7.60 -27.43
N ARG A 546 43.32 7.74 -26.21
CA ARG A 546 43.32 6.69 -25.18
C ARG A 546 42.11 5.74 -25.24
N ASP A 547 41.30 5.81 -26.30
CA ASP A 547 40.08 4.99 -26.49
C ASP A 547 39.06 5.12 -25.34
N VAL A 548 38.90 6.35 -24.83
CA VAL A 548 37.81 6.66 -23.88
C VAL A 548 36.45 6.36 -24.53
N ARG A 549 35.60 5.66 -23.79
CA ARG A 549 34.33 5.10 -24.25
C ARG A 549 33.15 6.05 -24.08
N GLY A 550 33.30 7.09 -23.24
CA GLY A 550 32.26 8.08 -22.96
C GLY A 550 32.74 9.28 -22.18
#